data_AF-F8KWS6-F1
#
_entry.id   AF-F8KWS6-F1
#
_cell.length_a   1.000
_cell.length_b   1.000
_cell.length_c   1.000
_cell.angle_alpha   90.00
_cell.angle_beta   90.00
_cell.angle_gamma   90.00
#
_symmetry.space_group_name_H-M   'P 1'
#
loop_
_entity.id
_entity.type
_entity.pdbx_description
1 polymer ?
#
loop_
_entity_poly.entity_id
_entity_poly.type
_entity_poly.pdbx_seq_one_letter_code
_entity_poly.pdbx_strand_id
1 'polypeptide(L)'
;MSDIPQNTCLFKRIEELEMDAQNFGFYWEHINQLVEQIQSECIEVQEAWQKNDRQHLQEEIGDLLQAAVSLAVFCKLDPHATLLKSIEKFQKRYAALVALAKEDGHANLQQQSMEVLSHYWEKAKNERSNSA
;
A
#
# COMPACT_ATOMS: atom_id res chain seq x y z
N MET A 1 20.12 -24.87 12.02
CA MET A 1 18.86 -24.44 11.38
C MET A 1 18.09 -23.72 12.45
N SER A 2 18.28 -22.41 12.56
CA SER A 2 17.84 -21.59 13.69
C SER A 2 16.34 -21.35 13.62
N ASP A 3 15.64 -21.77 14.67
CA ASP A 3 14.25 -21.42 14.97
C ASP A 3 14.10 -19.89 15.04
N ILE A 4 13.50 -19.30 14.00
CA ILE A 4 13.12 -17.89 13.99
C ILE A 4 11.83 -17.75 14.83
N PRO A 5 11.82 -16.96 15.92
CA PRO A 5 10.65 -16.86 16.81
C PRO A 5 9.41 -16.30 16.09
N GLN A 6 8.25 -16.90 16.40
CA GLN A 6 6.92 -16.60 15.84
C GLN A 6 6.37 -15.17 16.05
N ASN A 7 7.14 -14.24 16.63
CA ASN A 7 6.74 -12.84 16.83
C ASN A 7 7.60 -11.83 16.04
N THR A 8 8.17 -12.25 14.91
CA THR A 8 8.96 -11.37 14.05
C THR A 8 8.02 -10.54 13.16
N CYS A 9 8.13 -9.21 13.21
CA CYS A 9 7.41 -8.28 12.35
C CYS A 9 7.51 -8.74 10.87
N LEU A 10 6.37 -8.87 10.16
CA LEU A 10 6.34 -9.39 8.79
C LEU A 10 7.28 -8.64 7.83
N PHE A 11 7.42 -7.33 8.00
CA PHE A 11 8.37 -6.54 7.21
C PHE A 11 9.82 -6.94 7.45
N LYS A 12 10.19 -7.18 8.71
CA LYS A 12 11.53 -7.64 9.07
C LYS A 12 11.81 -9.02 8.49
N ARG A 13 10.81 -9.91 8.48
CA ARG A 13 10.95 -11.23 7.86
C ARG A 13 11.19 -11.12 6.34
N ILE A 14 10.52 -10.20 5.66
CA ILE A 14 10.75 -9.95 4.23
C ILE A 14 12.16 -9.39 4.01
N GLU A 15 12.60 -8.42 4.82
CA GLU A 15 13.96 -7.87 4.76
C GLU A 15 15.04 -8.95 4.94
N GLU A 16 14.87 -9.83 5.92
CA GLU A 16 15.78 -10.95 6.19
C GLU A 16 15.83 -11.94 5.00
N LEU A 17 14.67 -12.29 4.42
CA LEU A 17 14.60 -13.17 3.25
C LEU A 17 15.22 -12.55 2.00
N GLU A 18 14.97 -11.27 1.74
CA GLU A 18 15.58 -10.53 0.61
C GLU A 18 17.10 -10.45 0.77
N MET A 19 17.60 -10.25 2.00
CA MET A 19 19.03 -10.24 2.28
C MET A 19 19.66 -11.63 2.09
N ASP A 20 18.99 -12.69 2.54
CA ASP A 20 19.43 -14.07 2.33
C ASP A 20 19.45 -14.43 0.84
N ALA A 21 18.43 -14.02 0.09
CA ALA A 21 18.38 -14.20 -1.37
C ALA A 21 19.52 -13.47 -2.07
N GLN A 22 19.78 -12.21 -1.70
CA GLN A 22 20.91 -11.43 -2.22
C GLN A 22 22.24 -12.10 -1.93
N ASN A 23 22.45 -12.61 -0.72
CA ASN A 23 23.67 -13.33 -0.33
C ASN A 23 23.86 -14.64 -1.13
N PHE A 24 22.76 -15.28 -1.52
CA PHE A 24 22.78 -16.44 -2.41
C PHE A 24 23.03 -16.06 -3.90
N GLY A 25 22.94 -14.78 -4.25
CA GLY A 25 23.11 -14.28 -5.61
C GLY A 25 21.79 -14.10 -6.38
N PHE A 26 20.64 -14.19 -5.69
CA PHE A 26 19.34 -13.84 -6.26
C PHE A 26 18.94 -12.43 -5.81
N TYR A 27 19.04 -11.46 -6.72
CA TYR A 27 18.79 -10.06 -6.40
C TYR A 27 18.22 -9.29 -7.59
N TRP A 28 17.55 -8.19 -7.29
CA TRP A 28 17.09 -7.21 -8.27
C TRP A 28 18.25 -6.29 -8.68
N GLU A 29 18.53 -6.16 -9.97
CA GLU A 29 19.57 -5.28 -10.49
C GLU A 29 19.09 -3.82 -10.59
N HIS A 30 17.82 -3.64 -10.94
CA HIS A 30 17.24 -2.35 -11.24
C HIS A 30 15.80 -2.24 -10.72
N ILE A 31 15.41 -1.04 -10.31
CA ILE A 31 14.05 -0.75 -9.81
C ILE A 31 12.95 -1.16 -10.78
N ASN A 32 13.23 -1.12 -12.09
CA ASN A 32 12.26 -1.49 -13.12
C ASN A 32 11.79 -2.94 -13.00
N GLN A 33 12.66 -3.87 -12.58
CA GLN A 33 12.28 -5.28 -12.41
C GLN A 33 11.24 -5.45 -11.30
N LEU A 34 11.38 -4.71 -10.20
CA LEU A 34 10.38 -4.68 -9.12
C LEU A 34 9.08 -4.00 -9.55
N VAL A 35 9.16 -2.94 -10.35
CA VAL A 35 7.97 -2.28 -10.90
C VAL A 35 7.22 -3.20 -11.85
N GLU A 36 7.93 -3.94 -12.71
CA GLU A 36 7.36 -4.96 -13.59
C GLU A 36 6.72 -6.09 -12.79
N GLN A 37 7.36 -6.56 -11.71
CA GLN A 37 6.76 -7.55 -10.81
C GLN A 37 5.45 -7.05 -10.24
N ILE A 38 5.43 -5.85 -9.65
CA ILE A 38 4.21 -5.25 -9.07
C ILE A 38 3.09 -5.14 -10.12
N GLN A 39 3.42 -4.82 -11.37
CA GLN A 39 2.46 -4.78 -12.47
C GLN A 39 1.91 -6.18 -12.80
N SER A 40 2.75 -7.21 -12.80
CA SER A 40 2.32 -8.61 -12.98
C SER A 40 1.32 -9.01 -11.89
N GLU A 41 1.68 -8.78 -10.62
CA GLU A 41 0.80 -9.15 -9.49
C GLU A 41 -0.56 -8.43 -9.56
N CYS A 42 -0.58 -7.18 -10.04
CA CYS A 42 -1.84 -6.45 -10.25
C CYS A 42 -2.72 -7.12 -11.32
N ILE A 43 -2.13 -7.70 -12.36
CA ILE A 43 -2.85 -8.44 -13.40
C ILE A 43 -3.36 -9.76 -12.82
N GLU A 44 -2.54 -10.50 -12.08
CA GLU A 44 -2.91 -11.78 -11.46
C GLU A 44 -4.06 -11.63 -10.45
N VAL A 45 -4.03 -10.57 -9.62
CA VAL A 45 -5.16 -10.19 -8.75
C VAL A 45 -6.45 -9.98 -9.55
N GLN A 46 -6.38 -9.27 -10.70
CA GLN A 46 -7.55 -9.03 -11.53
C GLN A 46 -8.09 -10.33 -12.15
N GLU A 47 -7.20 -11.22 -12.60
CA GLU A 47 -7.58 -12.52 -13.14
C GLU A 47 -8.25 -13.41 -12.09
N ALA A 48 -7.65 -13.52 -10.91
CA ALA A 48 -8.20 -14.31 -9.81
C ALA A 48 -9.59 -13.79 -9.39
N TRP A 49 -9.77 -12.47 -9.35
CA TRP A 49 -11.06 -11.84 -9.10
C TRP A 49 -12.10 -12.22 -10.17
N GLN A 50 -11.75 -12.11 -11.45
CA GLN A 50 -12.66 -12.44 -12.57
C GLN A 50 -13.07 -13.91 -12.57
N LYS A 51 -12.16 -14.81 -12.18
CA LYS A 51 -12.42 -16.25 -12.05
C LYS A 51 -13.21 -16.61 -10.78
N ASN A 52 -13.49 -15.64 -9.91
CA ASN A 52 -14.10 -15.84 -8.58
C ASN A 52 -13.32 -16.87 -7.73
N ASP A 53 -12.01 -16.94 -7.92
CA ASP A 53 -11.12 -17.82 -7.17
C ASP A 53 -10.61 -17.10 -5.92
N ARG A 54 -11.26 -17.37 -4.79
CA ARG A 54 -10.96 -16.70 -3.52
C ARG A 54 -9.60 -17.10 -2.94
N GLN A 55 -9.14 -18.31 -3.20
CA GLN A 55 -7.88 -18.79 -2.67
C GLN A 55 -6.74 -18.13 -3.42
N HIS A 56 -6.78 -18.21 -4.75
CA HIS A 56 -5.77 -17.59 -5.61
C HIS A 56 -5.76 -16.07 -5.42
N LEU A 57 -6.93 -15.43 -5.30
CA LEU A 57 -6.99 -14.00 -5.02
C LEU A 57 -6.25 -13.60 -3.72
N GLN A 58 -6.28 -14.45 -2.69
CA GLN A 58 -5.54 -14.18 -1.45
C GLN A 58 -4.03 -14.30 -1.64
N GLU A 59 -3.60 -15.27 -2.45
CA GLU A 59 -2.20 -15.49 -2.85
C GLU A 59 -1.66 -14.27 -3.58
N GLU A 60 -2.32 -13.85 -4.68
CA GLU A 60 -1.87 -12.72 -5.51
C GLU A 60 -1.88 -11.37 -4.76
N ILE A 61 -2.84 -11.16 -3.86
CA ILE A 61 -2.82 -9.97 -2.99
C ILE A 61 -1.63 -10.03 -2.03
N GLY A 62 -1.27 -11.22 -1.54
CA GLY A 62 -0.10 -11.43 -0.71
C GLY A 62 1.19 -11.10 -1.46
N ASP A 63 1.34 -11.58 -2.68
CA ASP A 63 2.50 -11.36 -3.53
C ASP A 63 2.64 -9.89 -3.94
N LEU A 64 1.53 -9.22 -4.28
CA LEU A 64 1.50 -7.77 -4.49
C LEU A 64 1.98 -6.97 -3.26
N LEU A 65 1.53 -7.36 -2.06
CA LEU A 65 1.96 -6.71 -0.82
C LEU A 65 3.44 -6.95 -0.55
N GLN A 66 3.93 -8.17 -0.78
CA GLN A 66 5.34 -8.50 -0.62
C GLN A 66 6.20 -7.72 -1.63
N ALA A 67 5.81 -7.67 -2.91
CA ALA A 67 6.52 -6.92 -3.94
C ALA A 67 6.62 -5.42 -3.62
N ALA A 68 5.56 -4.83 -3.05
CA ALA A 68 5.59 -3.44 -2.58
C ALA A 68 6.56 -3.22 -1.40
N VAL A 69 6.67 -4.19 -0.49
CA VAL A 69 7.65 -4.16 0.60
C VAL A 69 9.07 -4.34 0.06
N SER A 70 9.29 -5.30 -0.84
CA SER A 70 10.58 -5.53 -1.51
C SER A 70 11.05 -4.28 -2.25
N LEU A 71 10.14 -3.53 -2.87
CA LEU A 71 10.45 -2.23 -3.48
C LEU A 71 10.96 -1.21 -2.46
N ALA A 72 10.33 -1.11 -1.28
CA ALA A 72 10.81 -0.23 -0.21
C ALA A 72 12.21 -0.65 0.27
N VAL A 73 12.43 -1.95 0.48
CA VAL A 73 13.72 -2.52 0.89
C VAL A 73 14.81 -2.25 -0.15
N PHE A 74 14.53 -2.49 -1.43
CA PHE A 74 15.43 -2.16 -2.54
C PHE A 74 15.82 -0.67 -2.55
N CYS A 75 14.86 0.21 -2.27
CA CYS A 75 15.09 1.65 -2.16
C CYS A 75 15.76 2.08 -0.84
N LYS A 76 16.15 1.12 0.02
CA LYS A 76 16.73 1.36 1.35
C LYS A 76 15.82 2.18 2.27
N LEU A 77 14.51 1.97 2.15
CA LEU A 77 13.49 2.59 2.99
C LEU A 77 12.96 1.55 3.98
N ASP A 78 12.80 1.95 5.24
CA ASP A 78 12.11 1.14 6.25
C ASP A 78 10.62 0.99 5.86
N PRO A 79 10.12 -0.24 5.59
CA PRO A 79 8.76 -0.45 5.11
C PRO A 79 7.71 0.02 6.11
N HIS A 80 7.95 -0.18 7.41
CA HIS A 80 7.02 0.22 8.47
C HIS A 80 6.82 1.74 8.50
N ALA A 81 7.89 2.51 8.55
CA ALA A 81 7.88 3.97 8.54
C ALA A 81 7.33 4.52 7.22
N THR A 82 7.61 3.84 6.10
CA THR A 82 7.07 4.21 4.79
C THR A 82 5.55 4.07 4.76
N LEU A 83 5.01 2.95 5.24
CA LEU A 83 3.57 2.73 5.33
C LEU A 83 2.92 3.67 6.35
N LEU A 84 3.56 3.89 7.51
CA LEU A 84 3.07 4.80 8.55
C LEU A 84 2.87 6.22 8.00
N LYS A 85 3.82 6.76 7.22
CA LYS A 85 3.67 8.07 6.55
C LYS A 85 2.45 8.12 5.62
N SER A 86 2.15 7.02 4.93
CA SER A 86 0.97 6.92 4.06
C SER A 86 -0.32 6.94 4.88
N ILE A 87 -0.37 6.18 5.98
CA ILE A 87 -1.51 6.13 6.92
C ILE A 87 -1.77 7.50 7.53
N GLU A 88 -0.74 8.17 8.05
CA GLU A 88 -0.90 9.51 8.62
C GLU A 88 -1.44 10.51 7.59
N LYS A 89 -0.88 10.50 6.36
CA LYS A 89 -1.35 11.34 5.26
C LYS A 89 -2.82 11.07 4.95
N PHE A 90 -3.25 9.81 4.95
CA PHE A 90 -4.65 9.44 4.77
C PHE A 90 -5.53 9.96 5.92
N GLN A 91 -5.13 9.75 7.18
CA GLN A 91 -5.87 10.22 8.35
C GLN A 91 -6.07 11.75 8.33
N LYS A 92 -5.01 12.50 8.02
CA LYS A 92 -5.05 13.96 7.88
C LYS A 92 -6.05 14.40 6.80
N ARG A 93 -5.99 13.77 5.62
CA ARG A 93 -6.92 14.06 4.51
C ARG A 93 -8.36 13.66 4.83
N TYR A 94 -8.54 12.53 5.48
CA TYR A 94 -9.87 12.06 5.87
C TYR A 94 -10.52 13.00 6.90
N ALA A 95 -9.76 13.49 7.89
CA ALA A 95 -10.26 14.46 8.86
C ALA A 95 -10.71 15.77 8.19
N ALA A 96 -9.91 16.29 7.24
CA ALA A 96 -10.27 17.46 6.44
C ALA A 96 -11.55 17.24 5.61
N LEU A 97 -11.64 16.10 4.91
CA LEU A 97 -12.84 15.70 4.16
C LEU A 97 -14.09 15.70 5.05
N VAL A 98 -13.99 15.14 6.27
CA VAL A 98 -15.10 15.10 7.21
C VAL A 98 -15.50 16.50 7.69
N ALA A 99 -14.54 17.39 7.93
CA ALA A 99 -14.82 18.78 8.31
C ALA A 99 -15.55 19.52 7.18
N LEU A 100 -15.00 19.48 5.97
CA LEU A 100 -15.59 20.11 4.77
C LEU A 100 -17.00 19.62 4.47
N ALA A 101 -17.24 18.31 4.55
CA ALA A 101 -18.57 17.75 4.34
C ALA A 101 -19.58 18.26 5.39
N LYS A 102 -19.16 18.35 6.65
CA LYS A 102 -20.00 18.86 7.74
C LYS A 102 -20.28 20.35 7.63
N GLU A 103 -19.30 21.15 7.20
CA GLU A 103 -19.48 22.58 6.91
C GLU A 103 -20.52 22.80 5.82
N ASP A 104 -20.56 21.94 4.80
CA ASP A 104 -21.57 21.94 3.74
C ASP A 104 -22.91 21.29 4.17
N GLY A 105 -23.07 20.93 5.46
CA GLY A 105 -24.33 20.41 6.02
C GLY A 105 -24.53 18.91 5.91
N HIS A 106 -23.54 18.14 5.44
CA HIS A 106 -23.63 16.68 5.38
C HIS A 106 -23.29 16.04 6.73
N ALA A 107 -24.23 15.30 7.31
CA ALA A 107 -23.98 14.48 8.49
C ALA A 107 -23.02 13.29 8.20
N ASN A 108 -23.12 12.74 6.99
CA ASN A 108 -22.20 11.76 6.40
C ASN A 108 -22.30 11.80 4.86
N LEU A 109 -21.40 11.11 4.17
CA LEU A 109 -21.41 10.99 2.71
C LEU A 109 -21.91 9.63 2.20
N GLN A 110 -22.64 8.86 3.03
CA GLN A 110 -23.26 7.63 2.55
C GLN A 110 -24.28 7.97 1.46
N GLN A 111 -24.40 7.08 0.47
CA GLN A 111 -25.30 7.25 -0.70
C GLN A 111 -25.01 8.48 -1.57
N GLN A 112 -23.94 9.24 -1.30
CA GLN A 112 -23.49 10.30 -2.19
C GLN A 112 -22.85 9.71 -3.44
N SER A 113 -22.88 10.48 -4.54
CA SER A 113 -22.28 10.05 -5.78
C SER A 113 -20.75 10.04 -5.69
N MET A 114 -20.10 9.26 -6.56
CA MET A 114 -18.63 9.22 -6.62
C MET A 114 -18.03 10.59 -6.94
N GLU A 115 -18.74 11.42 -7.70
CA GLU A 115 -18.33 12.80 -8.00
C GLU A 115 -18.29 13.65 -6.72
N VAL A 116 -19.30 13.52 -5.85
CA VAL A 116 -19.34 14.22 -4.55
C VAL A 116 -18.22 13.73 -3.63
N LEU A 117 -18.00 12.42 -3.54
CA LEU A 117 -16.92 11.84 -2.75
C LEU A 117 -15.54 12.33 -3.25
N SER A 118 -15.36 12.34 -4.56
CA SER A 118 -14.13 12.80 -5.21
C SER A 118 -13.90 14.29 -4.99
N HIS A 119 -14.95 15.11 -5.08
CA HIS A 119 -14.90 16.55 -4.82
C HIS A 119 -14.35 16.87 -3.42
N TYR A 120 -14.90 16.23 -2.38
CA TYR A 120 -14.40 16.45 -1.02
C TYR A 120 -12.99 15.90 -0.81
N TRP A 121 -12.66 14.77 -1.45
CA TRP A 121 -11.31 14.21 -1.39
C TRP A 121 -10.27 15.13 -2.04
N GLU A 122 -10.57 15.73 -3.19
CA GLU A 122 -9.67 16.69 -3.85
C GLU A 122 -9.55 17.98 -3.04
N LYS A 123 -10.64 18.51 -2.47
CA LYS A 123 -10.56 19.65 -1.53
C LYS A 123 -9.63 19.33 -0.35
N ALA A 124 -9.80 18.17 0.27
CA ALA A 124 -8.98 17.75 1.42
C ALA A 124 -7.50 17.53 1.07
N LYS A 125 -7.16 17.21 -0.18
CA LYS A 125 -5.76 17.19 -0.64
C LYS A 125 -5.16 18.59 -0.71
N ASN A 126 -5.95 19.59 -1.07
CA ASN A 126 -5.50 20.96 -1.36
C ASN A 126 -5.40 21.89 -0.14
N GLU A 127 -6.07 21.60 0.98
CA GLU A 127 -5.99 22.43 2.20
C GLU A 127 -4.57 22.60 2.75
N ARG A 128 -3.65 21.66 2.45
CA ARG A 128 -2.24 21.77 2.83
C ARG A 128 -1.38 22.63 1.89
N SER A 129 -1.83 22.88 0.67
CA SER A 129 -1.09 23.75 -0.25
C SER A 129 -1.20 25.23 0.13
N ASN A 130 -2.19 25.59 0.97
CA ASN A 130 -2.45 26.97 1.40
C ASN A 130 -2.03 27.28 2.86
N SER A 131 -1.31 26.37 3.52
CA SER A 131 -0.82 26.53 4.90
C SER A 131 0.71 26.44 4.99
N ALA A 132 1.40 27.14 4.08
CA ALA A 132 2.83 27.40 4.10
C ALA A 132 3.10 28.90 4.24
#